data_AF-A0A2D4RUK5-F1
#
_entry.id   AF-A0A2D4RUK5-F1
#
_cell.length_a   1.000
_cell.length_b   1.000
_cell.length_c   1.000
_cell.angle_alpha   90.00
_cell.angle_beta   90.00
_cell.angle_gamma   90.00
#
_symmetry.space_group_name_H-M   'P 1'
#
loop_
_entity.id
_entity.type
_entity.pdbx_description
1 polymer ?
#
loop_
_entity_poly.entity_id
_entity_poly.type
_entity_poly.pdbx_seq_one_letter_code
_entity_poly.pdbx_strand_id
1 'polypeptide(L)'
;MVIFRTLNDREIFRQSFDIPATDKIAVSLKRISDAKWEILAYNQGRRIVRRLEPQNKVLIFDLDDEDKIIEGIEGETIEIQYQISPSRVRKQLVQLQ
;
A
#
# COMPACT_ATOMS: atom_id res chain seq x y z
N MET A 1 -10.30 -9.52 12.72
CA MET A 1 -11.18 -8.58 11.99
C MET A 1 -10.91 -7.20 12.55
N VAL A 2 -10.12 -6.39 11.85
CA VAL A 2 -9.79 -5.02 12.30
C VAL A 2 -10.72 -4.06 11.57
N ILE A 3 -11.47 -3.28 12.32
CA ILE A 3 -12.48 -2.33 11.83
C ILE A 3 -11.87 -0.93 11.92
N PHE A 4 -11.75 -0.22 10.80
CA PHE A 4 -11.42 1.21 10.80
C PHE A 4 -12.64 2.00 10.34
N ARG A 5 -13.04 3.01 11.11
CA ARG A 5 -14.14 3.93 10.80
C ARG A 5 -13.56 5.24 10.29
N THR A 6 -13.98 5.67 9.11
CA THR A 6 -13.80 7.07 8.67
C THR A 6 -15.08 7.85 8.92
N LEU A 7 -14.95 9.15 9.18
CA LEU A 7 -15.94 10.13 9.66
C LEU A 7 -17.29 10.24 8.90
N ASN A 8 -17.51 9.50 7.81
CA ASN A 8 -18.65 9.68 6.92
C ASN A 8 -19.58 8.44 6.80
N ASP A 9 -19.53 7.50 7.75
CA ASP A 9 -20.44 6.33 7.88
C ASP A 9 -20.69 5.50 6.61
N ARG A 10 -19.88 5.69 5.56
CA ARG A 10 -19.84 4.82 4.40
C ARG A 10 -18.94 3.65 4.73
N GLU A 11 -19.56 2.55 5.14
CA GLU A 11 -18.94 1.24 5.16
C GLU A 11 -18.44 0.89 3.75
N ILE A 12 -17.12 1.00 3.51
CA ILE A 12 -16.50 0.45 2.31
C ILE A 12 -16.30 -1.05 2.57
N PHE A 13 -17.37 -1.83 2.49
CA PHE A 13 -17.31 -3.28 2.58
C PHE A 13 -16.79 -3.91 1.28
N ARG A 14 -15.90 -4.90 1.43
CA ARG A 14 -15.51 -5.92 0.43
C ARG A 14 -14.86 -5.42 -0.87
N GLN A 15 -13.83 -4.58 -0.80
CA GLN A 15 -12.77 -4.76 -1.80
C GLN A 15 -11.87 -5.85 -1.26
N SER A 16 -12.04 -7.07 -1.76
CA SER A 16 -11.04 -8.12 -1.54
C SER A 16 -9.72 -7.58 -2.09
N PHE A 17 -8.82 -7.14 -1.20
CA PHE A 17 -7.44 -6.82 -1.56
C PHE A 17 -6.69 -8.05 -2.09
N ASP A 18 -7.35 -9.20 -2.05
CA ASP A 18 -6.93 -10.49 -2.60
C ASP A 18 -7.29 -10.66 -4.08
N ILE A 19 -7.58 -9.57 -4.82
CA ILE A 19 -7.54 -9.63 -6.28
C ILE A 19 -6.14 -10.12 -6.68
N PRO A 20 -6.00 -11.25 -7.41
CA PRO A 20 -4.71 -11.74 -7.84
C PRO A 20 -3.97 -10.65 -8.61
N ALA A 21 -2.68 -10.48 -8.34
CA ALA A 21 -1.87 -9.59 -9.15
C ALA A 21 -1.91 -10.09 -10.59
N THR A 22 -2.35 -9.24 -11.51
CA THR A 22 -2.30 -9.54 -12.95
C THR A 22 -0.89 -9.29 -13.50
N ASP A 23 -0.16 -8.35 -12.89
CA ASP A 23 1.14 -7.88 -13.32
C ASP A 23 2.07 -7.67 -12.10
N LYS A 24 3.38 -7.85 -12.27
CA LYS A 24 4.40 -7.37 -11.31
C LYS A 24 4.71 -5.89 -11.57
N ILE A 25 5.15 -5.18 -10.54
CA ILE A 25 5.64 -3.81 -10.63
C ILE A 25 6.98 -3.69 -9.89
N ALA A 26 7.80 -2.72 -10.31
CA ALA A 26 8.96 -2.25 -9.57
C ALA A 26 8.64 -0.87 -9.00
N VAL A 27 8.53 -0.80 -7.67
CA VAL A 27 8.36 0.38 -6.85
C VAL A 27 9.65 0.57 -6.09
N SER A 28 10.20 1.78 -6.18
CA SER A 28 11.34 2.17 -5.38
C SER A 28 10.85 2.89 -4.13
N LEU A 29 11.37 2.48 -2.97
CA LEU A 29 11.22 3.24 -1.74
C LEU A 29 12.52 3.98 -1.48
N LYS A 30 12.41 5.23 -1.06
CA LYS A 30 13.55 6.05 -0.65
C LYS A 30 13.51 6.22 0.86
N ARG A 31 14.53 5.73 1.56
CA ARG A 31 14.66 5.93 3.00
C ARG A 31 14.92 7.41 3.29
N ILE A 32 14.08 8.01 4.13
CA ILE A 32 14.21 9.41 4.54
C ILE A 32 14.84 9.50 5.95
N SER A 33 14.56 8.53 6.81
CA SER A 33 15.13 8.41 8.16
C SER A 33 15.10 6.95 8.62
N ASP A 34 15.58 6.66 9.82
CA ASP A 34 15.58 5.29 10.38
C ASP A 34 14.20 4.65 10.53
N ALA A 35 13.15 5.45 10.55
CA ALA A 35 11.77 4.98 10.71
C ALA A 35 10.85 5.44 9.58
N LYS A 36 11.35 6.05 8.49
CA LYS A 36 10.51 6.62 7.44
C LYS A 36 11.01 6.34 6.03
N TRP A 37 10.09 5.92 5.18
CA TRP A 37 10.33 5.67 3.76
C TRP A 37 9.33 6.45 2.91
N GLU A 38 9.84 7.07 1.85
CA GLU A 38 9.09 7.73 0.79
C GLU A 38 8.72 6.71 -0.27
N ILE A 39 7.45 6.71 -0.66
CA ILE A 39 6.91 6.00 -1.80
C ILE A 39 6.57 7.06 -2.84
N LEU A 40 7.25 7.02 -3.97
CA LEU A 40 7.01 7.93 -5.08
C LEU A 40 5.65 7.64 -5.72
N ALA A 41 4.97 8.69 -6.17
CA ALA A 41 3.79 8.57 -7.01
C ALA A 41 4.15 8.22 -8.45
N TYR A 42 3.37 7.31 -9.03
CA TYR A 42 3.52 6.87 -10.42
C TYR A 42 2.23 7.00 -11.24
N ASN A 43 1.19 7.65 -10.70
CA ASN A 43 -0.13 7.81 -11.32
C ASN A 43 -0.74 6.48 -11.80
N GLN A 44 -0.54 5.40 -11.03
CA GLN A 44 -1.01 4.04 -11.38
C GLN A 44 -2.47 3.74 -10.98
N GLY A 45 -3.23 4.75 -10.55
CA GLY A 45 -4.62 4.59 -10.08
C GLY A 45 -4.71 4.59 -8.56
N ARG A 46 -5.47 3.65 -7.97
CA ARG A 46 -5.62 3.57 -6.51
C ARG A 46 -4.46 2.79 -5.90
N ARG A 47 -3.75 3.40 -4.95
CA ARG A 47 -2.62 2.79 -4.24
C ARG A 47 -3.06 2.28 -2.88
N ILE A 48 -2.53 1.11 -2.52
CA ILE A 48 -2.77 0.45 -1.24
C ILE A 48 -1.42 -0.04 -0.75
N VAL A 49 -1.04 0.35 0.47
CA VAL A 49 0.19 -0.13 1.11
C VAL A 49 -0.18 -0.83 2.39
N ARG A 50 0.26 -2.09 2.53
CA ARG A 50 -0.02 -2.93 3.70
C ARG A 50 1.30 -3.37 4.31
N ARG A 51 1.46 -3.18 5.61
CA ARG A 51 2.43 -3.96 6.39
C ARG A 51 1.90 -5.39 6.50
N LEU A 52 2.75 -6.38 6.27
CA LEU A 52 2.42 -7.80 6.42
C LEU A 52 2.96 -8.34 7.75
N GLU A 53 4.22 -8.01 8.05
CA GLU A 53 4.92 -8.42 9.27
C GLU A 53 5.55 -7.21 9.97
N PRO A 54 5.60 -7.18 11.31
CA PRO A 54 5.13 -8.22 12.25
C PRO A 54 3.61 -8.25 12.44
N GLN A 55 2.88 -7.24 11.96
CA GLN A 55 1.43 -7.18 12.07
C GLN A 55 0.81 -6.68 10.76
N ASN A 56 -0.23 -7.38 10.29
CA ASN A 56 -0.98 -6.97 9.13
C ASN A 56 -1.73 -5.65 9.40
N LYS A 57 -1.36 -4.58 8.71
CA LYS A 57 -1.93 -3.23 8.86
C LYS A 57 -1.92 -2.47 7.55
N VAL A 58 -3.04 -1.86 7.19
CA VAL A 58 -3.09 -0.90 6.06
C VAL A 58 -2.43 0.40 6.50
N LEU A 59 -1.41 0.84 5.76
CA LEU A 59 -0.67 2.07 5.98
C LEU A 59 -1.22 3.20 5.10
N ILE A 60 -1.50 2.90 3.83
CA ILE A 60 -1.99 3.86 2.83
C ILE A 60 -3.16 3.24 2.05
N PHE A 61 -4.17 4.06 1.78
CA PHE A 61 -5.27 3.78 0.85
C PHE A 61 -5.72 5.08 0.18
N ASP A 62 -5.17 5.38 -0.99
CA ASP A 62 -5.33 6.68 -1.66
C ASP A 62 -5.28 6.57 -3.20
N LEU A 63 -5.29 7.72 -3.87
CA LEU A 63 -4.89 7.82 -5.27
C LEU A 63 -3.37 7.98 -5.34
N ASP A 64 -2.76 7.39 -6.35
CA ASP A 64 -1.32 7.44 -6.60
C ASP A 64 -0.89 8.73 -7.32
N ASP A 65 -1.38 9.88 -6.87
CA ASP A 65 -1.15 11.19 -7.48
C ASP A 65 -0.11 12.05 -6.75
N GLU A 66 0.23 11.67 -5.52
CA GLU A 66 1.27 12.32 -4.72
C GLU A 66 2.13 11.33 -3.93
N ASP A 67 3.38 11.75 -3.69
CA ASP A 67 4.34 10.99 -2.90
C ASP A 67 3.80 10.81 -1.47
N LYS A 68 4.11 9.67 -0.86
CA LYS A 68 3.70 9.37 0.52
C LYS A 68 4.84 8.91 1.36
N ILE A 69 4.76 9.25 2.64
CA ILE A 69 5.69 8.79 3.65
C ILE A 69 4.98 7.73 4.47
N ILE A 70 5.62 6.57 4.61
CA ILE A 70 5.22 5.55 5.58
C ILE A 70 6.22 5.50 6.72
N GLU A 71 5.71 5.14 7.90
CA GLU A 71 6.54 4.78 9.03
C GLU A 71 6.75 3.27 9.06
N GLY A 72 7.96 2.83 9.40
CA GLY A 72 8.33 1.43 9.42
C GLY A 72 9.58 1.15 10.24
N ILE A 73 9.95 -0.12 10.28
CA ILE A 73 11.21 -0.58 10.87
C ILE A 73 11.96 -1.33 9.79
N GLU A 74 13.27 -1.15 9.73
CA GLU A 74 14.14 -1.91 8.83
C GLU A 74 13.91 -3.43 9.03
N GLY A 75 13.78 -4.16 7.94
CA GLY A 75 13.43 -5.58 7.92
C GLY A 75 11.92 -5.89 7.87
N GLU A 76 11.03 -4.92 8.14
CA GLU A 76 9.58 -5.11 7.96
C GLU A 76 9.24 -5.42 6.50
N THR A 77 8.28 -6.32 6.31
CA THR A 77 7.75 -6.63 4.98
C THR A 77 6.45 -5.87 4.75
N ILE A 78 6.41 -5.12 3.67
CA ILE A 78 5.22 -4.44 3.17
C ILE A 78 4.83 -5.00 1.79
N GLU A 79 3.56 -4.80 1.44
CA GLU A 79 3.02 -5.03 0.12
C GLU A 79 2.49 -3.70 -0.42
N ILE A 80 2.90 -3.35 -1.63
CA ILE A 80 2.40 -2.20 -2.37
C ILE A 80 1.55 -2.74 -3.52
N GLN A 81 0.31 -2.27 -3.58
CA GLN A 81 -0.66 -2.64 -4.61
C GLN A 81 -1.15 -1.40 -5.34
N TYR A 82 -1.31 -1.50 -6.66
CA TYR A 82 -1.96 -0.50 -7.49
C TYR A 82 -3.13 -1.12 -8.22
N GLN A 83 -4.32 -0.55 -8.05
CA GLN A 83 -5.50 -0.87 -8.85
C GLN A 83 -5.62 0.15 -9.97
N ILE A 84 -5.15 -0.25 -11.16
CA ILE A 84 -5.19 0.57 -12.38
C ILE A 84 -6.62 0.59 -12.96
N SER A 85 -7.32 -0.54 -12.86
CA SER A 85 -8.72 -0.70 -13.24
C SER A 85 -9.37 -1.80 -12.38
N PRO A 86 -10.70 -1.99 -12.43
CA PRO A 86 -11.37 -3.01 -11.64
C PRO A 86 -10.80 -4.44 -11.82
N SER A 87 -10.28 -4.75 -13.01
CA SER A 87 -9.73 -6.07 -13.36
C SER A 87 -8.20 -6.11 -13.43
N ARG A 88 -7.51 -4.99 -13.22
CA ARG A 88 -6.05 -4.91 -13.37
C ARG A 88 -5.41 -4.40 -12.09
N VAL A 89 -4.69 -5.29 -11.42
CA VAL A 89 -3.98 -5.02 -10.17
C VAL A 89 -2.52 -5.39 -10.31
N ARG A 90 -1.65 -4.47 -9.92
CA ARG A 90 -0.21 -4.68 -9.80
C ARG A 90 0.16 -4.79 -8.34
N LYS A 91 1.08 -5.70 -8.02
CA LYS A 91 1.57 -5.87 -6.64
C LYS A 91 3.06 -6.09 -6.59
N GLN A 92 3.65 -5.67 -5.47
CA GLN A 92 5.02 -5.96 -5.11
C GLN A 92 5.14 -6.12 -3.60
N LEU A 93 5.91 -7.14 -3.19
CA LEU A 93 6.41 -7.27 -1.82
C LEU A 93 7.75 -6.56 -1.71
N VAL A 94 7.91 -5.75 -0.67
CA VAL A 94 9.13 -5.00 -0.38
C VAL A 94 9.49 -5.23 1.06
N GLN A 95 10.76 -5.55 1.31
CA GLN A 95 11.34 -5.48 2.63
C GLN A 95 11.97 -4.10 2.80
N LEU A 96 11.69 -3.42 3.91
CA LEU A 96 12.29 -2.12 4.21
C LEU A 96 13.79 -2.31 4.49
N GLN A 97 14.62 -1.60 3.71
CA GLN A 97 16.09 -1.55 3.82
C GLN A 97 16.52 -0.11 4.13
#